data_AF-A0A7L7M6W4-F1
#
_entry.id   AF-A0A7L7M6W4-F1
#
_cell.length_a   1.000
_cell.length_b   1.000
_cell.length_c   1.000
_cell.angle_alpha   90.00
_cell.angle_beta   90.00
_cell.angle_gamma   90.00
#
_symmetry.space_group_name_H-M   'P 1'
#
loop_
_entity.id
_entity.type
_entity.pdbx_description
1 polymer ?
#
loop_
_entity_poly.entity_id
_entity_poly.type
_entity_poly.pdbx_seq_one_letter_code
_entity_poly.pdbx_strand_id
1 'polypeptide(L)'
;MGLWNGVGPAAGPSQGSHGQGSHGQNGYGQGGQGAPVTQAVPWQAPSDDERELYEAKTRGDWAAYFDVLARTDLFVANSRARADAHPGTTAFHPYWDHRTRSQCLAVFTAGMLPAPAEAVVHLANDLDWYARTWRQDDPPWLVVNPGSPCEAYFPTAPEHRAVWSRHAARAAGSGRPRGRIRTLYVGAPLHGPVAHGLACGALLSVRNGDFWNAMAYHGGGYNHEKKRLEEWWEITDREGWQHVQNLLLKAGLTSPVWDFVLEVRRSLALDFAGAVEVEHWRQVAERILRRNAAAAAEPRITPEGVTVPRHRSDAEMEAQVAGVQRLIGRIARYEARFRADGLLAQGKFVRTVEAWDYGRAVSMARWGLGARYCTLQEAERAVVRAGSVSRTNYRSWEEFSAAYVLGRCLHFDEEEFGEWYQDMLAAHRLLTTDPASPWLNIPWN
;
A
#
# COMPACT_ATOMS: atom_id res chain seq x y z
N MET A 1 14.15 20.21 11.54
CA MET A 1 14.49 21.01 12.74
C MET A 1 14.01 22.45 12.48
N GLY A 2 13.02 22.95 13.24
CA GLY A 2 12.53 24.36 13.28
C GLY A 2 11.65 24.81 12.09
N LEU A 3 10.33 24.95 12.22
CA LEU A 3 9.56 26.10 12.77
C LEU A 3 9.87 27.46 12.12
N TRP A 4 8.99 27.97 11.25
CA TRP A 4 8.79 29.42 11.02
C TRP A 4 7.32 29.74 10.66
N ASN A 5 6.74 30.65 11.45
CA ASN A 5 5.37 31.21 11.38
C ASN A 5 5.30 32.39 10.38
N GLY A 6 4.12 32.64 9.79
CA GLY A 6 3.61 34.01 9.65
C GLY A 6 2.88 34.44 8.35
N VAL A 7 1.56 34.67 8.47
CA VAL A 7 0.74 35.82 7.94
C VAL A 7 0.71 36.04 6.40
N GLY A 8 -0.35 35.78 5.62
CA GLY A 8 -1.68 36.46 5.52
C GLY A 8 -1.65 37.68 4.55
N PRO A 9 -2.75 38.17 3.91
CA PRO A 9 -4.02 37.58 3.46
C PRO A 9 -4.52 38.04 2.04
N ALA A 10 -5.74 37.61 1.69
CA ALA A 10 -6.77 38.22 0.79
C ALA A 10 -6.59 38.12 -0.75
N ALA A 11 -7.40 37.38 -1.51
CA ALA A 11 -8.86 37.38 -1.76
C ALA A 11 -9.33 38.40 -2.82
N GLY A 12 -9.99 37.89 -3.88
CA GLY A 12 -10.71 38.64 -4.91
C GLY A 12 -11.24 37.73 -6.02
N PRO A 13 -12.57 37.56 -6.19
CA PRO A 13 -13.17 36.51 -7.04
C PRO A 13 -13.74 37.05 -8.37
N SER A 14 -13.91 36.16 -9.35
CA SER A 14 -14.89 36.28 -10.44
C SER A 14 -15.21 34.88 -10.97
N GLN A 15 -16.42 34.36 -10.76
CA GLN A 15 -17.54 34.37 -11.72
C GLN A 15 -17.07 33.98 -13.13
N GLY A 16 -17.51 32.89 -13.76
CA GLY A 16 -18.78 32.17 -13.69
C GLY A 16 -19.24 31.96 -15.13
N SER A 17 -19.74 30.78 -15.48
CA SER A 17 -20.92 30.60 -16.34
C SER A 17 -21.07 29.14 -16.77
N HIS A 18 -22.31 28.70 -16.61
CA HIS A 18 -22.88 27.43 -17.00
C HIS A 18 -23.11 27.34 -18.51
N GLY A 19 -23.08 26.11 -19.03
CA GLY A 19 -23.69 25.74 -20.30
C GLY A 19 -24.20 24.30 -20.23
N GLN A 20 -25.51 24.15 -20.03
CA GLN A 20 -26.28 22.90 -20.08
C GLN A 20 -26.59 22.48 -21.54
N GLY A 21 -26.93 21.20 -21.72
CA GLY A 21 -27.62 20.65 -22.90
C GLY A 21 -27.51 19.12 -22.93
N SER A 22 -28.35 18.37 -22.23
CA SER A 22 -29.71 17.91 -22.58
C SER A 22 -29.72 16.55 -23.32
N HIS A 23 -30.29 15.55 -22.64
CA HIS A 23 -30.59 14.20 -23.08
C HIS A 23 -31.77 14.11 -24.07
N GLY A 24 -31.73 13.08 -24.93
CA GLY A 24 -32.89 12.54 -25.64
C GLY A 24 -33.11 11.07 -25.25
N GLN A 25 -34.32 10.77 -24.75
CA GLN A 25 -34.87 9.42 -24.51
C GLN A 25 -35.75 9.00 -25.69
N ASN A 26 -35.80 7.69 -25.96
CA ASN A 26 -36.86 6.91 -26.61
C ASN A 26 -36.60 5.45 -26.19
N GLY A 27 -37.52 4.53 -25.92
CA GLY A 27 -38.97 4.43 -26.03
C GLY A 27 -39.29 2.94 -25.79
N TYR A 28 -40.36 2.66 -25.04
CA TYR A 28 -40.74 1.33 -24.54
C TYR A 28 -41.25 0.37 -25.64
N GLY A 29 -40.92 -0.92 -25.52
CA GLY A 29 -41.55 -2.03 -26.24
C GLY A 29 -41.73 -3.23 -25.31
N GLN A 30 -42.98 -3.56 -25.00
CA GLN A 30 -43.39 -4.75 -24.25
C GLN A 30 -43.34 -6.00 -25.14
N GLY A 31 -42.73 -7.07 -24.63
CA GLY A 31 -42.84 -8.43 -25.14
C GLY A 31 -42.65 -9.41 -23.99
N GLY A 32 -43.73 -10.06 -23.57
CA GLY A 32 -43.71 -11.04 -22.48
C GLY A 32 -42.97 -12.31 -22.89
N GLN A 33 -41.87 -12.59 -22.19
CA GLN A 33 -41.24 -13.91 -22.10
C GLN A 33 -41.16 -14.24 -20.61
N GLY A 34 -41.58 -15.46 -20.24
CA GLY A 34 -41.53 -15.95 -18.88
C GLY A 34 -40.16 -15.69 -18.27
N ALA A 35 -40.12 -14.93 -17.18
CA ALA A 35 -38.89 -14.61 -16.49
C ALA A 35 -38.18 -15.91 -16.12
N PRO A 36 -36.90 -16.08 -16.45
CA PRO A 36 -36.13 -17.19 -15.90
C PRO A 36 -36.22 -17.04 -14.38
N VAL A 37 -36.54 -18.14 -13.68
CA VAL A 37 -36.42 -18.21 -12.23
C VAL A 37 -34.95 -17.89 -11.95
N THR A 38 -34.67 -16.64 -11.59
CA THR A 38 -33.36 -16.19 -11.18
C THR A 38 -33.06 -16.97 -9.91
N GLN A 39 -32.31 -18.06 -10.05
CA GLN A 39 -31.66 -18.67 -8.89
C GLN A 39 -30.89 -17.54 -8.22
N ALA A 40 -31.33 -17.17 -7.02
CA ALA A 40 -30.67 -16.14 -6.25
C ALA A 40 -29.22 -16.58 -6.10
N VAL A 41 -28.29 -15.83 -6.71
CA VAL A 41 -26.86 -16.11 -6.58
C VAL A 41 -26.57 -16.10 -5.07
N PRO A 42 -26.08 -17.21 -4.50
CA PRO A 42 -25.80 -17.26 -3.08
C PRO A 42 -24.81 -16.14 -2.76
N TRP A 43 -25.11 -15.38 -1.70
CA TRP A 43 -24.25 -14.28 -1.29
C TRP A 43 -22.84 -14.78 -1.04
N GLN A 44 -21.87 -14.12 -1.65
CA GLN A 44 -20.45 -14.36 -1.42
C GLN A 44 -19.93 -13.29 -0.46
N ALA A 45 -19.35 -13.71 0.65
CA ALA A 45 -18.66 -12.81 1.56
C ALA A 45 -17.50 -12.10 0.83
N PRO A 46 -17.38 -10.77 0.93
CA PRO A 46 -16.33 -10.03 0.23
C PRO A 46 -14.94 -10.36 0.77
N SER A 47 -14.78 -10.72 2.04
CA SER A 47 -13.52 -11.21 2.59
C SER A 47 -13.75 -12.24 3.70
N ASP A 48 -12.65 -12.74 4.27
CA ASP A 48 -12.69 -13.67 5.39
C ASP A 48 -13.34 -13.05 6.64
N ASP A 49 -13.13 -11.76 6.90
CA ASP A 49 -13.74 -11.07 8.04
C ASP A 49 -15.26 -11.05 7.92
N GLU A 50 -15.79 -10.67 6.75
CA GLU A 50 -17.24 -10.68 6.52
C GLU A 50 -17.82 -12.08 6.51
N ARG A 51 -17.06 -13.10 6.06
CA ARG A 51 -17.50 -14.50 6.16
C ARG A 51 -17.64 -14.92 7.62
N GLU A 52 -16.65 -14.62 8.46
CA GLU A 52 -16.69 -14.95 9.88
C GLU A 52 -17.82 -14.21 10.61
N LEU A 53 -18.06 -12.92 10.28
CA LEU A 53 -19.20 -12.17 10.81
C LEU A 53 -20.54 -12.81 10.43
N TYR A 54 -20.71 -13.17 9.15
CA TYR A 54 -21.90 -13.85 8.66
C TYR A 54 -22.12 -15.18 9.39
N GLU A 55 -21.10 -16.02 9.44
CA GLU A 55 -21.17 -17.33 10.09
C GLU A 55 -21.47 -17.25 11.59
N ALA A 56 -20.80 -16.33 12.30
CA ALA A 56 -21.04 -16.09 13.72
C ALA A 56 -22.49 -15.64 13.96
N LYS A 57 -22.99 -14.70 13.16
CA LYS A 57 -24.38 -14.23 13.22
C LYS A 57 -25.37 -15.37 12.92
N THR A 58 -25.14 -16.17 11.88
CA THR A 58 -26.02 -17.29 11.52
C THR A 58 -26.11 -18.34 12.63
N ARG A 59 -25.02 -18.56 13.39
CA ARG A 59 -25.02 -19.45 14.56
C ARG A 59 -25.54 -18.79 15.85
N GLY A 60 -25.81 -17.48 15.85
CA GLY A 60 -26.14 -16.73 17.06
C GLY A 60 -24.96 -16.55 18.03
N ASP A 61 -23.73 -16.74 17.56
CA ASP A 61 -22.50 -16.62 18.35
C ASP A 61 -22.01 -15.16 18.36
N TRP A 62 -22.63 -14.35 19.22
CA TRP A 62 -22.31 -12.93 19.33
C TRP A 62 -20.92 -12.66 19.91
N ALA A 63 -20.38 -13.59 20.72
CA ALA A 63 -19.02 -13.45 21.23
C ALA A 63 -18.00 -13.52 20.09
N ALA A 64 -18.13 -14.53 19.21
CA ALA A 64 -17.31 -14.63 18.00
C ALA A 64 -17.52 -13.43 17.07
N TYR A 65 -18.74 -12.93 16.93
CA TYR A 65 -19.02 -11.72 16.13
C TYR A 65 -18.23 -10.51 16.65
N PHE A 66 -18.27 -10.24 17.96
CA PHE A 66 -17.48 -9.16 18.56
C PHE A 66 -15.97 -9.40 18.48
N ASP A 67 -15.51 -10.65 18.47
CA ASP A 67 -14.09 -10.98 18.28
C ASP A 67 -13.58 -10.66 16.89
N VAL A 68 -14.44 -10.75 15.86
CA VAL A 68 -14.11 -10.27 14.52
C VAL A 68 -14.10 -8.75 14.50
N LEU A 69 -15.12 -8.08 15.05
CA LEU A 69 -15.13 -6.62 15.11
C LEU A 69 -13.95 -6.04 15.90
N ALA A 70 -13.52 -6.70 16.96
CA ALA A 70 -12.43 -6.24 17.83
C ALA A 70 -11.06 -6.19 17.14
N ARG A 71 -10.87 -6.93 16.05
CA ARG A 71 -9.60 -7.00 15.30
C ARG A 71 -9.67 -6.38 13.89
N THR A 72 -10.84 -5.86 13.51
CA THR A 72 -11.09 -5.24 12.21
C THR A 72 -11.40 -3.76 12.39
N ASP A 73 -10.87 -2.92 11.52
CA ASP A 73 -11.21 -1.50 11.55
C ASP A 73 -12.64 -1.27 11.07
N LEU A 74 -13.36 -0.41 11.80
CA LEU A 74 -14.72 -0.02 11.50
C LEU A 74 -14.74 1.39 10.93
N PHE A 75 -15.42 1.53 9.79
CA PHE A 75 -15.42 2.73 8.99
C PHE A 75 -16.76 3.44 9.08
N VAL A 76 -16.72 4.76 9.22
CA VAL A 76 -17.90 5.63 9.18
C VAL A 76 -17.75 6.67 8.07
N ALA A 77 -18.82 6.88 7.31
CA ALA A 77 -18.86 7.88 6.25
C ALA A 77 -18.94 9.29 6.85
N ASN A 78 -18.12 10.21 6.33
CA ASN A 78 -18.11 11.63 6.68
C ASN A 78 -17.99 12.44 5.38
N SER A 79 -18.37 13.72 5.41
CA SER A 79 -18.10 14.62 4.28
C SER A 79 -16.61 14.97 4.26
N ARG A 80 -16.03 15.02 3.05
CA ARG A 80 -14.63 15.42 2.87
C ARG A 80 -14.36 16.80 3.45
N ALA A 81 -15.23 17.77 3.16
CA ALA A 81 -15.10 19.14 3.65
C ALA A 81 -15.01 19.22 5.18
N ARG A 82 -15.79 18.39 5.89
CA ARG A 82 -15.71 18.33 7.36
C ARG A 82 -14.39 17.70 7.82
N ALA A 83 -14.01 16.56 7.23
CA ALA A 83 -12.79 15.85 7.60
C ALA A 83 -11.54 16.72 7.37
N ASP A 84 -11.52 17.52 6.30
CA ASP A 84 -10.47 18.49 6.02
C ASP A 84 -10.47 19.67 7.02
N ALA A 85 -11.65 20.17 7.41
CA ALA A 85 -11.77 21.27 8.38
C ALA A 85 -11.46 20.85 9.83
N HIS A 86 -11.65 19.57 10.18
CA HIS A 86 -11.46 19.04 11.53
C HIS A 86 -10.68 17.71 11.50
N PRO A 87 -9.41 17.73 11.06
CA PRO A 87 -8.62 16.52 10.90
C PRO A 87 -8.47 15.79 12.23
N GLY A 88 -8.50 14.46 12.18
CA GLY A 88 -8.40 13.59 13.37
C GLY A 88 -9.70 13.48 14.19
N THR A 89 -10.77 14.18 13.81
CA THR A 89 -12.09 14.02 14.44
C THR A 89 -13.01 13.14 13.59
N THR A 90 -13.90 12.41 14.26
CA THR A 90 -14.93 11.59 13.63
C THR A 90 -16.29 12.12 14.05
N ALA A 91 -17.18 12.40 13.10
CA ALA A 91 -18.56 12.76 13.41
C ALA A 91 -19.52 11.61 13.14
N PHE A 92 -20.51 11.50 14.01
CA PHE A 92 -21.63 10.61 13.83
C PHE A 92 -22.67 11.31 12.97
N HIS A 93 -23.07 10.62 11.90
CA HIS A 93 -24.16 11.01 11.03
C HIS A 93 -25.24 9.94 11.15
N PRO A 94 -26.12 10.03 12.16
CA PRO A 94 -27.14 9.04 12.38
C PRO A 94 -28.17 9.04 11.24
N TYR A 95 -28.75 7.88 10.97
CA TYR A 95 -29.88 7.74 10.08
C TYR A 95 -31.06 7.11 10.82
N TRP A 96 -32.27 7.44 10.39
CA TRP A 96 -33.48 6.80 10.90
C TRP A 96 -33.62 5.40 10.32
N ASP A 97 -33.65 4.38 11.17
CA ASP A 97 -33.94 3.00 10.76
C ASP A 97 -35.37 2.61 11.17
N HIS A 98 -36.15 2.12 10.20
CA HIS A 98 -37.55 1.77 10.42
C HIS A 98 -37.75 0.51 11.27
N ARG A 99 -36.74 -0.36 11.37
CA ARG A 99 -36.81 -1.64 12.11
C ARG A 99 -36.59 -1.40 13.59
N THR A 100 -35.62 -0.56 13.96
CA THR A 100 -35.40 -0.13 15.34
C THR A 100 -36.33 1.02 15.76
N ARG A 101 -36.96 1.70 14.79
CA ARG A 101 -37.76 2.93 15.01
C ARG A 101 -36.96 3.98 15.77
N SER A 102 -35.69 4.12 15.43
CA SER A 102 -34.75 4.99 16.14
C SER A 102 -33.62 5.47 15.24
N GLN A 103 -32.82 6.40 15.76
CA GLN A 103 -31.58 6.84 15.12
C GLN A 103 -30.50 5.77 15.31
N CYS A 104 -29.80 5.47 14.22
CA CYS A 104 -28.76 4.45 14.15
C CYS A 104 -27.48 5.04 13.55
N LEU A 105 -26.32 4.62 14.04
CA LEU A 105 -25.04 4.89 13.39
C LEU A 105 -24.64 3.68 12.53
N ALA A 106 -24.47 3.90 11.22
CA ALA A 106 -23.91 2.89 10.33
C ALA A 106 -22.37 2.86 10.44
N VAL A 107 -21.82 1.66 10.60
CA VAL A 107 -20.39 1.40 10.47
C VAL A 107 -20.14 0.25 9.51
N PHE A 108 -19.02 0.28 8.81
CA PHE A 108 -18.69 -0.68 7.76
C PHE A 108 -17.35 -1.35 8.04
N THR A 109 -17.25 -2.64 7.76
CA THR A 109 -15.95 -3.31 7.65
C THR A 109 -15.30 -3.00 6.30
N ALA A 110 -13.98 -3.17 6.21
CA ALA A 110 -13.22 -2.77 5.03
C ALA A 110 -13.70 -3.45 3.72
N GLY A 111 -14.18 -4.71 3.78
CA GLY A 111 -14.68 -5.42 2.61
C GLY A 111 -16.05 -4.96 2.12
N MET A 112 -16.76 -4.16 2.93
CA MET A 112 -18.09 -3.62 2.62
C MET A 112 -18.06 -2.17 2.15
N LEU A 113 -16.87 -1.57 2.03
CA LEU A 113 -16.74 -0.18 1.61
C LEU A 113 -17.00 0.00 0.11
N PRO A 114 -17.71 1.06 -0.30
CA PRO A 114 -17.88 1.40 -1.70
C PRO A 114 -16.57 1.94 -2.30
N ALA A 115 -16.51 2.10 -3.61
CA ALA A 115 -15.37 2.79 -4.22
C ALA A 115 -15.20 4.22 -3.67
N PRO A 116 -13.95 4.71 -3.48
CA PRO A 116 -13.69 6.09 -3.07
C PRO A 116 -14.42 7.12 -3.94
N ALA A 117 -15.28 7.93 -3.31
CA ALA A 117 -15.95 9.06 -3.93
C ALA A 117 -15.29 10.39 -3.53
N GLU A 118 -15.47 11.45 -4.33
CA GLU A 118 -14.81 12.74 -4.09
C GLU A 118 -15.32 13.46 -2.83
N ALA A 119 -16.65 13.51 -2.65
CA ALA A 119 -17.29 14.26 -1.57
C ALA A 119 -17.41 13.48 -0.25
N VAL A 120 -17.36 12.15 -0.31
CA VAL A 120 -17.54 11.26 0.83
C VAL A 120 -16.24 10.52 1.13
N VAL A 121 -15.84 10.58 2.41
CA VAL A 121 -14.65 9.92 2.93
C VAL A 121 -15.05 8.96 4.04
N HIS A 122 -14.23 7.94 4.27
CA HIS A 122 -14.44 7.00 5.36
C HIS A 122 -13.32 7.17 6.39
N LEU A 123 -13.73 7.32 7.64
CA LEU A 123 -12.83 7.42 8.79
C LEU A 123 -12.83 6.07 9.50
N ALA A 124 -11.66 5.52 9.77
CA ALA A 124 -11.52 4.24 10.44
C ALA A 124 -11.31 4.46 11.95
N ASN A 125 -11.99 3.67 12.77
CA ASN A 125 -11.76 3.58 14.20
C ASN A 125 -11.90 2.12 14.63
N ASP A 126 -11.24 1.74 15.73
CA ASP A 126 -11.40 0.41 16.32
C ASP A 126 -12.66 0.33 17.21
N LEU A 127 -13.04 -0.91 17.58
CA LEU A 127 -14.22 -1.16 18.40
C LEU A 127 -14.14 -0.50 19.79
N ASP A 128 -12.94 -0.36 20.35
CA ASP A 128 -12.71 0.22 21.67
C ASP A 128 -12.91 1.75 21.66
N TRP A 129 -12.53 2.41 20.56
CA TRP A 129 -12.82 3.80 20.32
C TRP A 129 -14.32 4.07 20.33
N TYR A 130 -15.13 3.22 19.66
CA TYR A 130 -16.60 3.35 19.71
C TYR A 130 -17.15 3.10 21.11
N ALA A 131 -16.58 2.15 21.86
CA ALA A 131 -16.98 1.88 23.22
C ALA A 131 -16.75 3.08 24.16
N ARG A 132 -15.67 3.84 23.95
CA ARG A 132 -15.34 5.02 24.79
C ARG A 132 -15.97 6.33 24.34
N THR A 133 -16.09 6.56 23.04
CA THR A 133 -16.44 7.89 22.50
C THR A 133 -17.92 8.23 22.60
N TRP A 134 -18.79 7.21 22.71
CA TRP A 134 -20.24 7.39 22.71
C TRP A 134 -20.75 8.27 23.86
N ARG A 135 -21.51 9.31 23.51
CA ARG A 135 -22.14 10.28 24.41
C ARG A 135 -23.62 9.94 24.62
N GLN A 136 -24.24 10.57 25.62
CA GLN A 136 -25.66 10.33 25.93
C GLN A 136 -26.61 10.73 24.79
N ASP A 137 -26.26 11.77 24.03
CA ASP A 137 -27.08 12.29 22.93
C ASP A 137 -26.76 11.63 21.57
N ASP A 138 -25.78 10.71 21.54
CA ASP A 138 -25.45 9.93 20.34
C ASP A 138 -26.52 8.84 20.09
N PRO A 139 -26.64 8.31 18.85
CA PRO A 139 -27.68 7.35 18.52
C PRO A 139 -27.70 6.12 19.46
N PRO A 140 -28.88 5.61 19.83
CA PRO A 140 -28.99 4.46 20.73
C PRO A 140 -28.55 3.12 20.12
N TRP A 141 -28.26 3.08 18.81
CA TRP A 141 -27.87 1.88 18.07
C TRP A 141 -26.65 2.11 17.20
N LEU A 142 -25.72 1.14 17.23
CA LEU A 142 -24.69 0.95 16.22
C LEU A 142 -25.12 -0.20 15.30
N VAL A 143 -25.02 0.01 13.99
CA VAL A 143 -25.41 -0.96 12.96
C VAL A 143 -24.19 -1.28 12.11
N VAL A 144 -23.74 -2.52 12.17
CA VAL A 144 -22.60 -3.00 11.37
C VAL A 144 -23.11 -3.47 10.01
N ASN A 145 -22.47 -3.02 8.93
CA ASN A 145 -22.72 -3.47 7.55
C ASN A 145 -24.22 -3.51 7.16
N PRO A 146 -24.96 -2.39 7.31
CA PRO A 146 -26.39 -2.34 7.01
C PRO A 146 -26.69 -2.78 5.57
N GLY A 147 -27.79 -3.52 5.41
CA GLY A 147 -28.24 -4.08 4.13
C GLY A 147 -27.48 -5.32 3.65
N SER A 148 -26.56 -5.86 4.45
CA SER A 148 -25.81 -7.08 4.12
C SER A 148 -26.26 -8.29 4.95
N PRO A 149 -25.93 -9.52 4.55
CA PRO A 149 -26.12 -10.70 5.39
C PRO A 149 -25.38 -10.62 6.74
N CYS A 150 -24.27 -9.88 6.81
CA CYS A 150 -23.54 -9.62 8.06
C CYS A 150 -24.23 -8.60 8.96
N GLU A 151 -25.31 -7.93 8.54
CA GLU A 151 -25.91 -6.82 9.26
C GLU A 151 -26.25 -7.16 10.72
N ALA A 152 -25.81 -6.34 11.67
CA ALA A 152 -26.13 -6.54 13.08
C ALA A 152 -26.37 -5.22 13.80
N TYR A 153 -27.32 -5.23 14.74
CA TYR A 153 -27.75 -4.08 15.53
C TYR A 153 -27.32 -4.26 16.97
N PHE A 154 -26.60 -3.27 17.51
CA PHE A 154 -26.11 -3.30 18.89
C PHE A 154 -26.53 -2.05 19.64
N PRO A 155 -27.18 -2.18 20.81
CA PRO A 155 -27.49 -1.03 21.64
C PRO A 155 -26.20 -0.41 22.21
N THR A 156 -26.23 0.89 22.48
CA THR A 156 -25.04 1.67 22.85
C THR A 156 -25.01 2.12 24.31
N ALA A 157 -25.91 1.57 25.14
CA ALA A 157 -25.91 1.81 26.58
C ALA A 157 -24.56 1.39 27.22
N PRO A 158 -24.15 2.00 28.35
CA PRO A 158 -22.85 1.75 28.96
C PRO A 158 -22.52 0.26 29.19
N GLU A 159 -23.49 -0.54 29.60
CA GLU A 159 -23.35 -1.98 29.82
C GLU A 159 -23.02 -2.78 28.55
N HIS A 160 -23.58 -2.37 27.41
CA HIS A 160 -23.30 -2.99 26.11
C HIS A 160 -21.94 -2.56 25.58
N ARG A 161 -21.59 -1.27 25.73
CA ARG A 161 -20.25 -0.78 25.37
C ARG A 161 -19.14 -1.41 26.22
N ALA A 162 -19.43 -1.75 27.48
CA ALA A 162 -18.50 -2.50 28.32
C ALA A 162 -18.19 -3.90 27.76
N VAL A 163 -19.14 -4.54 27.05
CA VAL A 163 -18.88 -5.79 26.31
C VAL A 163 -17.86 -5.52 25.21
N TRP A 164 -18.07 -4.48 24.41
CA TRP A 164 -17.20 -4.12 23.29
C TRP A 164 -15.76 -3.87 23.75
N SER A 165 -15.57 -3.08 24.81
CA SER A 165 -14.24 -2.84 25.39
C SER A 165 -13.57 -4.11 25.92
N ARG A 166 -14.31 -5.08 26.47
CA ARG A 166 -13.72 -6.37 26.89
C ARG A 166 -13.18 -7.17 25.71
N HIS A 167 -13.94 -7.25 24.62
CA HIS A 167 -13.50 -7.93 23.39
C HIS A 167 -12.31 -7.20 22.76
N ALA A 168 -12.35 -5.87 22.70
CA ALA A 168 -11.26 -5.07 22.18
C ALA A 168 -9.99 -5.16 23.04
N ALA A 169 -10.12 -5.16 24.37
CA ALA A 169 -8.98 -5.37 25.27
C ALA A 169 -8.37 -6.77 25.12
N ARG A 170 -9.18 -7.80 24.86
CA ARG A 170 -8.67 -9.15 24.57
C ARG A 170 -7.97 -9.24 23.22
N ALA A 171 -8.37 -8.40 22.27
CA ALA A 171 -7.70 -8.21 20.99
C ALA A 171 -6.56 -7.16 21.06
N ALA A 172 -6.33 -6.50 22.21
CA ALA A 172 -5.29 -5.48 22.33
C ALA A 172 -3.92 -6.16 22.25
N GLY A 173 -3.15 -5.78 21.22
CA GLY A 173 -1.92 -6.46 20.81
C GLY A 173 -2.07 -7.27 19.52
N SER A 174 -3.31 -7.59 19.12
CA SER A 174 -3.68 -8.17 17.83
C SER A 174 -4.52 -7.17 17.02
N GLY A 175 -3.96 -5.99 16.73
CA GLY A 175 -4.54 -5.10 15.72
C GLY A 175 -4.74 -5.81 14.37
N ARG A 176 -5.17 -5.09 13.33
CA ARG A 176 -5.43 -5.62 11.97
C ARG A 176 -4.46 -6.78 11.65
N PRO A 177 -4.91 -8.04 11.42
CA PRO A 177 -4.03 -9.22 11.44
C PRO A 177 -2.87 -9.07 10.46
N ARG A 178 -1.66 -8.80 10.98
CA ARG A 178 -0.44 -8.67 10.19
C ARG A 178 0.15 -10.04 9.89
N GLY A 179 0.90 -10.15 8.79
CA GLY A 179 1.53 -11.41 8.42
C GLY A 179 0.50 -12.48 8.02
N ARG A 180 -0.60 -12.08 7.38
CA ARG A 180 -1.57 -12.96 6.74
C ARG A 180 -1.94 -12.41 5.37
N ILE A 181 -2.27 -13.30 4.45
CA ILE A 181 -2.81 -12.91 3.15
C ILE A 181 -4.28 -12.59 3.33
N ARG A 182 -4.66 -11.35 3.02
CA ARG A 182 -6.06 -10.91 3.00
C ARG A 182 -6.47 -10.62 1.57
N THR A 183 -7.54 -11.27 1.12
CA THR A 183 -8.07 -11.15 -0.23
C THR A 183 -9.48 -10.57 -0.18
N LEU A 184 -9.75 -9.61 -1.06
CA LEU A 184 -11.11 -9.14 -1.33
C LEU A 184 -11.66 -9.91 -2.54
N TYR A 185 -12.60 -10.82 -2.29
CA TYR A 185 -13.18 -11.71 -3.31
C TYR A 185 -14.26 -11.04 -4.15
N VAL A 186 -14.90 -9.99 -3.63
CA VAL A 186 -15.97 -9.24 -4.31
C VAL A 186 -15.56 -7.79 -4.45
N GLY A 187 -15.65 -7.23 -5.66
CA GLY A 187 -15.34 -5.81 -5.92
C GLY A 187 -13.85 -5.48 -6.10
N ALA A 188 -12.96 -6.49 -6.12
CA ALA A 188 -11.55 -6.33 -6.45
C ALA A 188 -11.09 -7.31 -7.54
N PRO A 189 -10.06 -6.94 -8.33
CA PRO A 189 -9.53 -7.81 -9.36
C PRO A 189 -8.75 -8.99 -8.74
N LEU A 190 -9.08 -10.21 -9.15
CA LEU A 190 -8.30 -11.42 -8.80
C LEU A 190 -7.32 -11.82 -9.91
N HIS A 191 -7.58 -11.35 -11.14
CA HIS A 191 -6.77 -11.66 -12.32
C HIS A 191 -6.59 -10.42 -13.20
N GLY A 192 -5.70 -10.54 -14.19
CA GLY A 192 -5.44 -9.49 -15.19
C GLY A 192 -4.40 -8.44 -14.74
N PRO A 193 -4.18 -7.41 -15.56
CA PRO A 193 -3.05 -6.48 -15.38
C PRO A 193 -3.08 -5.70 -14.06
N VAL A 194 -4.27 -5.32 -13.58
CA VAL A 194 -4.43 -4.62 -12.31
C VAL A 194 -4.10 -5.55 -11.14
N ALA A 195 -4.63 -6.78 -11.14
CA ALA A 195 -4.32 -7.77 -10.10
C ALA A 195 -2.81 -8.10 -10.06
N HIS A 196 -2.19 -8.30 -11.21
CA HIS A 196 -0.74 -8.50 -11.27
C HIS A 196 0.04 -7.28 -10.72
N GLY A 197 -0.36 -6.05 -11.08
CA GLY A 197 0.25 -4.84 -10.53
C GLY A 197 0.11 -4.78 -9.00
N LEU A 198 -1.07 -5.09 -8.47
CA LEU A 198 -1.33 -5.15 -7.03
C LEU A 198 -0.50 -6.23 -6.33
N ALA A 199 -0.31 -7.38 -6.98
CA ALA A 199 0.53 -8.47 -6.48
C ALA A 199 2.01 -8.06 -6.32
N CYS A 200 2.52 -7.11 -7.11
CA CYS A 200 3.85 -6.51 -6.89
C CYS A 200 3.94 -5.71 -5.57
N GLY A 201 2.81 -5.22 -5.04
CA GLY A 201 2.71 -4.54 -3.74
C GLY A 201 2.33 -5.48 -2.58
N ALA A 202 2.24 -6.79 -2.81
CA ALA A 202 1.70 -7.74 -1.83
C ALA A 202 2.57 -7.88 -0.57
N LEU A 203 3.90 -7.77 -0.67
CA LEU A 203 4.81 -7.83 0.49
C LEU A 203 4.44 -6.79 1.56
N LEU A 204 4.19 -5.54 1.13
CA LEU A 204 3.80 -4.47 2.04
C LEU A 204 2.36 -4.63 2.53
N SER A 205 1.47 -5.13 1.67
CA SER A 205 0.06 -5.40 2.05
C SER A 205 -0.02 -6.47 3.14
N VAL A 206 0.70 -7.58 3.00
CA VAL A 206 0.77 -8.66 4.00
C VAL A 206 1.35 -8.16 5.31
N ARG A 207 2.45 -7.39 5.25
CA ARG A 207 3.05 -6.78 6.46
C ARG A 207 2.07 -5.86 7.18
N ASN A 208 1.35 -5.03 6.44
CA ASN A 208 0.43 -4.05 7.03
C ASN A 208 -0.93 -4.66 7.42
N GLY A 209 -1.22 -5.90 7.01
CA GLY A 209 -2.53 -6.52 7.20
C GLY A 209 -3.60 -5.94 6.28
N ASP A 210 -3.22 -5.39 5.12
CA ASP A 210 -4.12 -4.83 4.12
C ASP A 210 -4.56 -5.89 3.11
N PHE A 211 -5.73 -5.71 2.49
CA PHE A 211 -6.09 -6.51 1.32
C PHE A 211 -5.04 -6.30 0.22
N TRP A 212 -4.50 -7.39 -0.34
CA TRP A 212 -3.48 -7.26 -1.40
C TRP A 212 -4.08 -6.68 -2.68
N ASN A 213 -5.36 -6.97 -2.97
CA ASN A 213 -6.03 -6.63 -4.23
C ASN A 213 -7.05 -5.48 -4.16
N ALA A 214 -7.24 -4.81 -3.02
CA ALA A 214 -8.20 -3.72 -2.93
C ALA A 214 -7.67 -2.44 -3.63
N MET A 215 -8.03 -2.27 -4.91
CA MET A 215 -7.73 -1.08 -5.71
C MET A 215 -8.58 0.13 -5.30
N ALA A 216 -9.87 -0.10 -5.01
CA ALA A 216 -10.80 0.86 -4.40
C ALA A 216 -10.44 1.10 -2.92
N TYR A 217 -9.26 1.64 -2.69
CA TYR A 217 -8.57 1.60 -1.40
C TYR A 217 -9.01 2.74 -0.46
N HIS A 218 -9.38 2.38 0.77
CA HIS A 218 -9.58 3.32 1.88
C HIS A 218 -8.51 3.22 2.97
N GLY A 219 -7.67 2.18 2.94
CA GLY A 219 -6.56 2.01 3.87
C GLY A 219 -6.94 2.03 5.34
N GLY A 220 -6.26 2.86 6.14
CA GLY A 220 -6.61 3.16 7.54
C GLY A 220 -7.60 4.32 7.69
N GLY A 221 -8.31 4.70 6.62
CA GLY A 221 -9.21 5.85 6.59
C GLY A 221 -8.55 7.13 6.07
N TYR A 222 -9.38 8.08 5.64
CA TYR A 222 -8.95 9.28 4.91
C TYR A 222 -7.87 10.11 5.61
N ASN A 223 -8.11 10.51 6.86
CA ASN A 223 -7.15 11.33 7.62
C ASN A 223 -5.86 10.55 7.93
N HIS A 224 -5.95 9.24 8.12
CA HIS A 224 -4.79 8.38 8.34
C HIS A 224 -3.91 8.30 7.09
N GLU A 225 -4.50 8.14 5.89
CA GLU A 225 -3.73 8.11 4.65
C GLU A 225 -3.09 9.47 4.34
N LYS A 226 -3.76 10.60 4.62
CA LYS A 226 -3.14 11.94 4.53
C LYS A 226 -1.96 12.07 5.48
N LYS A 227 -2.16 11.73 6.76
CA LYS A 227 -1.12 11.78 7.79
C LYS A 227 0.06 10.88 7.44
N ARG A 228 -0.18 9.68 6.92
CA ARG A 228 0.86 8.76 6.43
C ARG A 228 1.71 9.41 5.33
N LEU A 229 1.06 10.03 4.35
CA LEU A 229 1.75 10.67 3.23
C LEU A 229 2.54 11.89 3.69
N GLU A 230 1.99 12.69 4.59
CA GLU A 230 2.68 13.84 5.17
C GLU A 230 3.90 13.42 6.02
N GLU A 231 3.72 12.48 6.96
CA GLU A 231 4.77 12.10 7.92
C GLU A 231 5.93 11.32 7.28
N TRP A 232 5.64 10.42 6.34
CA TRP A 232 6.64 9.48 5.82
C TRP A 232 7.16 9.86 4.44
N TRP A 233 6.49 10.77 3.74
CA TRP A 233 6.83 11.14 2.36
C TRP A 233 6.81 12.65 2.11
N GLU A 234 6.44 13.47 3.10
CA GLU A 234 6.31 14.92 2.97
C GLU A 234 5.32 15.33 1.85
N ILE A 235 4.33 14.48 1.57
CA ILE A 235 3.31 14.71 0.54
C ILE A 235 2.03 15.22 1.21
N THR A 236 1.64 16.44 0.88
CA THR A 236 0.43 17.08 1.40
C THR A 236 -0.61 17.41 0.32
N ASP A 237 -0.27 17.19 -0.96
CA ASP A 237 -1.12 17.49 -2.10
C ASP A 237 -0.95 16.51 -3.28
N ARG A 238 -1.70 16.80 -4.35
CA ARG A 238 -1.71 16.04 -5.59
C ARG A 238 -0.41 16.15 -6.39
N GLU A 239 0.25 17.30 -6.39
CA GLU A 239 1.46 17.52 -7.17
C GLU A 239 2.63 16.74 -6.58
N GLY A 240 2.82 16.83 -5.25
CA GLY A 240 3.79 16.04 -4.51
C GLY A 240 3.55 14.54 -4.68
N TRP A 241 2.29 14.10 -4.61
CA TRP A 241 1.94 12.71 -4.89
C TRP A 241 2.35 12.30 -6.31
N GLN A 242 1.99 13.08 -7.33
CA GLN A 242 2.27 12.75 -8.72
C GLN A 242 3.78 12.72 -8.98
N HIS A 243 4.54 13.63 -8.38
CA HIS A 243 5.99 13.67 -8.46
C HIS A 243 6.62 12.38 -7.91
N VAL A 244 6.31 12.03 -6.65
CA VAL A 244 6.86 10.84 -6.00
C VAL A 244 6.40 9.55 -6.67
N GLN A 245 5.12 9.46 -7.07
CA GLN A 245 4.61 8.33 -7.84
C GLN A 245 5.41 8.10 -9.13
N ASN A 246 5.75 9.19 -9.84
CA ASN A 246 6.54 9.12 -11.07
C ASN A 246 8.01 8.73 -10.81
N LEU A 247 8.61 9.19 -9.71
CA LEU A 247 9.95 8.76 -9.31
C LEU A 247 9.98 7.27 -9.03
N LEU A 248 9.05 6.76 -8.21
CA LEU A 248 8.96 5.32 -7.90
C LEU A 248 8.77 4.48 -9.17
N LEU A 249 7.93 4.92 -10.11
CA LEU A 249 7.72 4.21 -11.39
C LEU A 249 8.95 4.22 -12.32
N LYS A 250 9.92 5.10 -12.08
CA LYS A 250 11.19 5.18 -12.80
C LYS A 250 12.36 4.57 -12.00
N ALA A 251 12.09 3.96 -10.85
CA ALA A 251 13.10 3.58 -9.87
C ALA A 251 14.06 4.72 -9.50
N GLY A 252 13.51 5.93 -9.35
CA GLY A 252 14.28 7.15 -9.08
C GLY A 252 14.58 7.39 -7.60
N LEU A 253 14.09 6.54 -6.68
CA LEU A 253 14.34 6.65 -5.24
C LEU A 253 15.32 5.57 -4.73
N THR A 254 15.80 4.67 -5.60
CA THR A 254 16.95 3.80 -5.29
C THR A 254 18.24 4.61 -5.27
N SER A 255 19.19 4.20 -4.44
CA SER A 255 20.47 4.90 -4.35
C SER A 255 21.33 4.61 -5.59
N PRO A 256 21.86 5.65 -6.29
CA PRO A 256 22.71 5.43 -7.46
C PRO A 256 23.95 4.57 -7.21
N VAL A 257 24.46 4.56 -5.97
CA VAL A 257 25.60 3.71 -5.60
C VAL A 257 25.21 2.23 -5.50
N TRP A 258 23.96 1.91 -5.13
CA TRP A 258 23.45 0.54 -5.12
C TRP A 258 23.32 0.02 -6.55
N ASP A 259 22.71 0.83 -7.42
CA ASP A 259 22.54 0.49 -8.83
C ASP A 259 23.90 0.31 -9.51
N PHE A 260 24.85 1.20 -9.23
CA PHE A 260 26.22 1.08 -9.73
C PHE A 260 26.86 -0.28 -9.36
N VAL A 261 26.89 -0.66 -8.07
CA VAL A 261 27.58 -1.90 -7.69
C VAL A 261 26.87 -3.14 -8.23
N LEU A 262 25.54 -3.16 -8.23
CA LEU A 262 24.76 -4.28 -8.77
C LEU A 262 24.93 -4.40 -10.28
N GLU A 263 24.99 -3.27 -11.00
CA GLU A 263 25.24 -3.24 -12.45
C GLU A 263 26.61 -3.78 -12.83
N VAL A 264 27.65 -3.42 -12.05
CA VAL A 264 29.00 -3.97 -12.24
C VAL A 264 28.97 -5.49 -12.12
N ARG A 265 28.30 -6.03 -11.08
CA ARG A 265 28.21 -7.49 -10.90
C ARG A 265 27.40 -8.15 -12.00
N ARG A 266 26.30 -7.52 -12.43
CA ARG A 266 25.44 -8.01 -13.50
C ARG A 266 26.22 -8.14 -14.82
N SER A 267 26.99 -7.11 -15.17
CA SER A 267 27.87 -7.13 -16.35
C SER A 267 28.91 -8.25 -16.25
N LEU A 268 29.60 -8.37 -15.11
CA LEU A 268 30.57 -9.45 -14.90
C LEU A 268 29.95 -10.84 -15.03
N ALA A 269 28.76 -11.05 -14.47
CA ALA A 269 28.08 -12.34 -14.56
C ALA A 269 27.67 -12.71 -15.99
N LEU A 270 27.36 -11.71 -16.83
CA LEU A 270 27.05 -11.92 -18.26
C LEU A 270 28.31 -12.27 -19.05
N ASP A 271 29.43 -11.59 -18.78
CA ASP A 271 30.70 -11.81 -19.50
C ASP A 271 31.32 -13.19 -19.19
N PHE A 272 31.15 -13.69 -17.96
CA PHE A 272 31.78 -14.94 -17.51
C PHE A 272 30.79 -16.09 -17.26
N ALA A 273 29.51 -15.92 -17.62
CA ALA A 273 28.43 -16.92 -17.52
C ALA A 273 28.35 -17.65 -16.16
N GLY A 274 28.58 -16.94 -15.04
CA GLY A 274 28.76 -17.60 -13.75
C GLY A 274 28.70 -16.70 -12.53
N ALA A 275 28.94 -17.33 -11.36
CA ALA A 275 29.00 -16.64 -10.09
C ALA A 275 30.21 -15.70 -10.04
N VAL A 276 29.98 -14.47 -9.57
CA VAL A 276 31.02 -13.46 -9.42
C VAL A 276 31.53 -13.48 -7.98
N GLU A 277 32.80 -13.80 -7.80
CA GLU A 277 33.48 -13.73 -6.50
C GLU A 277 33.48 -12.31 -5.94
N VAL A 278 33.27 -12.18 -4.63
CA VAL A 278 33.10 -10.87 -3.96
C VAL A 278 34.35 -10.00 -4.14
N GLU A 279 35.54 -10.59 -4.09
CA GLU A 279 36.79 -9.86 -4.23
C GLU A 279 37.01 -9.37 -5.67
N HIS A 280 36.66 -10.20 -6.66
CA HIS A 280 36.69 -9.78 -8.06
C HIS A 280 35.71 -8.64 -8.32
N TRP A 281 34.51 -8.70 -7.75
CA TRP A 281 33.52 -7.64 -7.83
C TRP A 281 34.05 -6.32 -7.25
N ARG A 282 34.69 -6.34 -6.07
CA ARG A 282 35.32 -5.15 -5.46
C ARG A 282 36.37 -4.51 -6.35
N GLN A 283 37.30 -5.32 -6.88
CA GLN A 283 38.40 -4.84 -7.71
C GLN A 283 37.90 -4.19 -9.00
N VAL A 284 36.91 -4.79 -9.66
CA VAL A 284 36.33 -4.24 -10.89
C VAL A 284 35.53 -2.96 -10.60
N ALA A 285 34.74 -2.94 -9.52
CA ALA A 285 33.99 -1.75 -9.12
C ALA A 285 34.93 -0.57 -8.81
N GLU A 286 36.04 -0.81 -8.09
CA GLU A 286 37.07 0.19 -7.85
C GLU A 286 37.68 0.71 -9.17
N ARG A 287 38.07 -0.20 -10.07
CA ARG A 287 38.67 0.18 -11.36
C ARG A 287 37.73 1.05 -12.18
N ILE A 288 36.45 0.70 -12.25
CA ILE A 288 35.43 1.48 -12.97
C ILE A 288 35.24 2.84 -12.30
N LEU A 289 35.19 2.89 -10.96
CA LEU A 289 35.03 4.13 -10.22
C LEU A 289 36.18 5.11 -10.48
N ARG A 290 37.43 4.63 -10.40
CA ARG A 290 38.63 5.43 -10.70
C ARG A 290 38.64 5.89 -12.16
N ARG A 291 38.29 5.02 -13.11
CA ARG A 291 38.18 5.38 -14.54
C ARG A 291 37.12 6.46 -14.78
N ASN A 292 35.94 6.32 -14.17
CA ASN A 292 34.87 7.30 -14.32
C ASN A 292 35.25 8.65 -13.72
N ALA A 293 35.97 8.66 -12.61
CA ALA A 293 36.47 9.89 -12.01
C ALA A 293 37.54 10.57 -12.87
N ALA A 294 38.46 9.80 -13.46
CA ALA A 294 39.43 10.33 -14.41
C ALA A 294 38.74 10.95 -15.65
N ALA A 295 37.78 10.24 -16.25
CA ALA A 295 37.02 10.74 -17.40
C ALA A 295 36.09 11.93 -17.06
N ALA A 296 35.67 12.05 -15.80
CA ALA A 296 34.92 13.20 -15.31
C ALA A 296 35.81 14.42 -15.03
N ALA A 297 37.12 14.23 -14.89
CA ALA A 297 38.10 15.30 -14.69
C ALA A 297 38.69 15.83 -16.01
N GLU A 298 38.40 15.17 -17.14
CA GLU A 298 38.81 15.65 -18.47
C GLU A 298 38.06 16.95 -18.85
N PRO A 299 38.77 17.99 -19.34
CA PRO A 299 38.14 19.24 -19.79
C PRO A 299 37.13 18.99 -20.91
N ARG A 300 35.94 19.62 -20.81
CA ARG A 300 34.90 19.50 -21.84
C ARG A 300 34.61 20.86 -22.46
N ILE A 301 34.58 20.88 -23.79
CA ILE A 301 34.12 22.04 -24.56
C ILE A 301 32.60 21.97 -24.59
N THR A 302 31.95 22.93 -23.93
CA THR A 302 30.49 23.15 -24.01
C THR A 302 30.22 24.41 -24.84
N PRO A 303 28.97 24.66 -25.28
CA PRO A 303 28.60 25.87 -26.00
C PRO A 303 28.96 27.18 -25.25
N GLU A 304 29.13 27.10 -23.93
CA GLU A 304 29.48 28.21 -23.03
C GLU A 304 31.00 28.34 -22.77
N GLY A 305 31.84 27.45 -23.32
CA GLY A 305 33.31 27.49 -23.20
C GLY A 305 33.96 26.19 -22.70
N VAL A 306 35.21 26.26 -22.25
CA VAL A 306 35.92 25.13 -21.62
C VAL A 306 35.48 25.05 -20.16
N THR A 307 34.71 24.01 -19.83
CA THR A 307 34.42 23.67 -18.43
C THR A 307 35.56 22.80 -17.90
N VAL A 308 36.21 23.26 -16.83
CA VAL A 308 37.20 22.48 -16.07
C VAL A 308 36.47 21.90 -14.86
N PRO A 309 36.16 20.59 -14.84
CA PRO A 309 35.47 19.97 -13.72
C PRO A 309 36.35 20.01 -12.46
N ARG A 310 35.72 20.12 -11.29
CA ARG A 310 36.42 20.05 -10.00
C ARG A 310 37.13 18.69 -9.88
N HIS A 311 38.45 18.69 -9.80
CA HIS A 311 39.23 17.50 -9.45
C HIS A 311 38.84 17.03 -8.05
N ARG A 312 38.47 15.75 -7.91
CA ARG A 312 38.37 15.10 -6.60
C ARG A 312 39.77 14.88 -6.05
N SER A 313 39.95 15.10 -4.76
CA SER A 313 41.19 14.74 -4.08
C SER A 313 41.36 13.22 -3.98
N ASP A 314 42.60 12.75 -3.85
CA ASP A 314 42.89 11.33 -3.65
C ASP A 314 42.19 10.78 -2.40
N ALA A 315 42.13 11.57 -1.32
CA ALA A 315 41.43 11.19 -0.10
C ALA A 315 39.92 10.98 -0.31
N GLU A 316 39.25 11.84 -1.09
CA GLU A 316 37.84 11.67 -1.46
C GLU A 316 37.64 10.41 -2.32
N MET A 317 38.59 10.10 -3.21
CA MET A 317 38.56 8.89 -4.03
C MET A 317 38.67 7.63 -3.17
N GLU A 318 39.67 7.56 -2.29
CA GLU A 318 39.86 6.40 -1.40
C GLU A 318 38.67 6.20 -0.47
N ALA A 319 38.08 7.27 0.07
CA ALA A 319 36.88 7.19 0.88
C ALA A 319 35.68 6.61 0.09
N GLN A 320 35.52 7.03 -1.18
CA GLN A 320 34.46 6.54 -2.06
C GLN A 320 34.66 5.06 -2.41
N VAL A 321 35.90 4.66 -2.77
CA VAL A 321 36.27 3.27 -3.04
C VAL A 321 35.98 2.40 -1.82
N ALA A 322 36.43 2.82 -0.63
CA ALA A 322 36.19 2.09 0.60
C ALA A 322 34.68 1.95 0.91
N GLY A 323 33.89 2.99 0.66
CA GLY A 323 32.42 2.95 0.78
C GLY A 323 31.77 1.92 -0.13
N VAL A 324 32.16 1.91 -1.42
CA VAL A 324 31.70 0.94 -2.42
C VAL A 324 32.08 -0.50 -2.02
N GLN A 325 33.32 -0.73 -1.58
CA GLN A 325 33.78 -2.06 -1.18
C GLN A 325 33.05 -2.59 0.07
N ARG A 326 32.73 -1.70 1.03
CA ARG A 326 31.90 -2.03 2.20
C ARG A 326 30.48 -2.41 1.78
N LEU A 327 29.86 -1.62 0.90
CA LEU A 327 28.52 -1.90 0.37
C LEU A 327 28.46 -3.26 -0.35
N ILE A 328 29.46 -3.58 -1.18
CA ILE A 328 29.59 -4.88 -1.84
C ILE A 328 29.61 -6.01 -0.80
N GLY A 329 30.41 -5.86 0.26
CA GLY A 329 30.45 -6.82 1.36
C GLY A 329 29.09 -6.98 2.06
N ARG A 330 28.39 -5.87 2.29
CA ARG A 330 27.05 -5.85 2.89
C ARG A 330 26.03 -6.60 2.03
N ILE A 331 25.98 -6.32 0.73
CA ILE A 331 25.09 -7.02 -0.20
C ILE A 331 25.38 -8.52 -0.20
N ALA A 332 26.65 -8.92 -0.24
CA ALA A 332 27.04 -10.33 -0.22
C ALA A 332 26.58 -11.06 1.06
N ARG A 333 26.63 -10.39 2.22
CA ARG A 333 26.13 -10.95 3.49
C ARG A 333 24.61 -11.07 3.51
N TYR A 334 23.87 -10.07 3.03
CA TYR A 334 22.42 -10.19 2.87
C TYR A 334 22.04 -11.35 1.96
N GLU A 335 22.67 -11.47 0.80
CA GLU A 335 22.38 -12.58 -0.12
C GLU A 335 22.74 -13.94 0.46
N ALA A 336 23.83 -14.03 1.25
CA ALA A 336 24.18 -15.26 1.96
C ALA A 336 23.08 -15.64 2.96
N ARG A 337 22.56 -14.66 3.71
CA ARG A 337 21.43 -14.86 4.61
C ARG A 337 20.16 -15.25 3.85
N PHE A 338 19.85 -14.58 2.74
CA PHE A 338 18.69 -14.89 1.92
C PHE A 338 18.73 -16.34 1.39
N ARG A 339 19.92 -16.82 1.00
CA ARG A 339 20.12 -18.22 0.61
C ARG A 339 19.94 -19.20 1.76
N ALA A 340 20.44 -18.85 2.95
CA ALA A 340 20.26 -19.67 4.15
C ALA A 340 18.78 -19.78 4.56
N ASP A 341 18.02 -18.69 4.43
CA ASP A 341 16.61 -18.63 4.85
C ASP A 341 15.60 -19.03 3.76
N GLY A 342 16.09 -19.37 2.55
CA GLY A 342 15.28 -19.84 1.42
C GLY A 342 14.62 -18.73 0.57
N LEU A 343 14.95 -17.47 0.82
CA LEU A 343 14.44 -16.31 0.07
C LEU A 343 15.10 -16.16 -1.31
N LEU A 344 16.34 -16.64 -1.44
CA LEU A 344 17.12 -16.64 -2.68
C LEU A 344 17.65 -18.04 -2.95
N ALA A 345 17.50 -18.54 -4.17
CA ALA A 345 17.99 -19.88 -4.51
C ALA A 345 19.53 -19.96 -4.47
N GLN A 346 20.06 -21.18 -4.26
CA GLN A 346 21.50 -21.42 -4.25
C GLN A 346 22.15 -20.99 -5.58
N GLY A 347 23.34 -20.38 -5.50
CA GLY A 347 24.05 -19.85 -6.67
C GLY A 347 23.39 -18.64 -7.35
N LYS A 348 22.23 -18.16 -6.87
CA LYS A 348 21.60 -16.93 -7.37
C LYS A 348 22.05 -15.71 -6.56
N PHE A 349 21.91 -14.55 -7.20
CA PHE A 349 22.22 -13.24 -6.66
C PHE A 349 21.19 -12.21 -7.14
N VAL A 350 21.07 -11.09 -6.44
CA VAL A 350 20.14 -10.02 -6.79
C VAL A 350 20.78 -9.15 -7.88
N ARG A 351 20.09 -8.98 -9.01
CA ARG A 351 20.61 -8.24 -10.19
C ARG A 351 20.38 -6.74 -10.12
N THR A 352 19.35 -6.32 -9.40
CA THR A 352 18.90 -4.93 -9.22
C THR A 352 17.96 -4.88 -8.01
N VAL A 353 17.81 -3.70 -7.40
CA VAL A 353 16.91 -3.46 -6.26
C VAL A 353 15.71 -2.58 -6.60
N GLU A 354 15.48 -2.29 -7.89
CA GLU A 354 14.38 -1.45 -8.36
C GLU A 354 12.99 -1.95 -7.93
N ALA A 355 12.84 -3.25 -7.63
CA ALA A 355 11.60 -3.83 -7.10
C ALA A 355 11.16 -3.12 -5.82
N TRP A 356 12.10 -2.63 -5.02
CA TRP A 356 11.81 -1.83 -3.83
C TRP A 356 11.01 -0.56 -4.16
N ASP A 357 11.33 0.09 -5.28
CA ASP A 357 10.57 1.24 -5.77
C ASP A 357 9.25 0.80 -6.41
N TYR A 358 9.26 -0.25 -7.24
CA TYR A 358 8.05 -0.70 -7.94
C TYR A 358 6.97 -1.22 -6.99
N GLY A 359 7.31 -2.00 -5.96
CA GLY A 359 6.35 -2.45 -4.96
C GLY A 359 5.82 -1.28 -4.10
N ARG A 360 6.65 -0.27 -3.81
CA ARG A 360 6.20 0.97 -3.16
C ARG A 360 5.36 1.83 -4.10
N ALA A 361 5.60 1.82 -5.41
CA ALA A 361 4.80 2.54 -6.40
C ALA A 361 3.34 2.08 -6.40
N VAL A 362 3.11 0.77 -6.20
CA VAL A 362 1.77 0.19 -6.05
C VAL A 362 1.08 0.72 -4.80
N SER A 363 1.81 0.79 -3.69
CA SER A 363 1.28 1.27 -2.41
C SER A 363 1.02 2.78 -2.44
N MET A 364 1.94 3.56 -3.04
CA MET A 364 1.81 5.00 -3.24
C MET A 364 0.58 5.35 -4.09
N ALA A 365 0.26 4.54 -5.11
CA ALA A 365 -0.95 4.72 -5.91
C ALA A 365 -2.21 4.57 -5.06
N ARG A 366 -2.24 3.57 -4.17
CA ARG A 366 -3.35 3.31 -3.24
C ARG A 366 -3.45 4.39 -2.17
N TRP A 367 -2.34 4.81 -1.57
CA TRP A 367 -2.31 5.88 -0.57
C TRP A 367 -2.79 7.21 -1.15
N GLY A 368 -2.36 7.57 -2.36
CA GLY A 368 -2.84 8.75 -3.07
C GLY A 368 -4.35 8.76 -3.29
N LEU A 369 -4.92 7.60 -3.64
CA LEU A 369 -6.37 7.45 -3.78
C LEU A 369 -7.08 7.59 -2.42
N GLY A 370 -6.54 6.91 -1.39
CA GLY A 370 -7.02 6.98 -0.02
C GLY A 370 -7.06 8.40 0.52
N ALA A 371 -6.04 9.22 0.19
CA ALA A 371 -5.90 10.62 0.57
C ALA A 371 -6.60 11.63 -0.37
N ARG A 372 -7.27 11.15 -1.44
CA ARG A 372 -7.91 11.98 -2.48
C ARG A 372 -6.96 12.92 -3.24
N TYR A 373 -5.71 12.50 -3.42
CA TYR A 373 -4.73 13.15 -4.28
C TYR A 373 -4.81 12.66 -5.73
N CYS A 374 -5.39 11.48 -5.96
CA CYS A 374 -5.65 10.97 -7.30
C CYS A 374 -7.01 10.29 -7.44
N THR A 375 -7.44 10.13 -8.69
CA THR A 375 -8.64 9.37 -9.04
C THR A 375 -8.36 7.87 -9.05
N LEU A 376 -9.40 7.04 -8.95
CA LEU A 376 -9.28 5.58 -9.06
C LEU A 376 -8.61 5.18 -10.38
N GLN A 377 -8.96 5.83 -11.49
CA GLN A 377 -8.39 5.54 -12.81
C GLN A 377 -6.88 5.85 -12.87
N GLU A 378 -6.44 6.94 -12.25
CA GLU A 378 -5.01 7.30 -12.20
C GLU A 378 -4.22 6.30 -11.34
N ALA A 379 -4.78 5.91 -10.21
CA ALA A 379 -4.18 4.91 -9.33
C ALA A 379 -4.07 3.54 -10.04
N GLU A 380 -5.12 3.10 -10.74
CA GLU A 380 -5.11 1.89 -11.56
C GLU A 380 -4.03 1.92 -12.64
N ARG A 381 -3.92 3.04 -13.39
CA ARG A 381 -2.88 3.21 -14.41
C ARG A 381 -1.47 3.11 -13.80
N ALA A 382 -1.25 3.72 -12.65
CA ALA A 382 0.02 3.66 -11.94
C ALA A 382 0.35 2.22 -11.50
N VAL A 383 -0.63 1.48 -10.96
CA VAL A 383 -0.48 0.07 -10.57
C VAL A 383 -0.18 -0.83 -11.76
N VAL A 384 -0.90 -0.68 -12.87
CA VAL A 384 -0.64 -1.44 -14.10
C VAL A 384 0.76 -1.15 -14.63
N ARG A 385 1.19 0.12 -14.61
CA ARG A 385 2.55 0.51 -15.03
C ARG A 385 3.62 -0.10 -14.12
N ALA A 386 3.41 -0.09 -12.80
CA ALA A 386 4.32 -0.74 -11.84
C ALA A 386 4.44 -2.25 -12.10
N GLY A 387 3.32 -2.93 -12.37
CA GLY A 387 3.32 -4.34 -12.76
C GLY A 387 4.06 -4.59 -14.08
N SER A 388 3.88 -3.70 -15.06
CA SER A 388 4.56 -3.81 -16.36
C SER A 388 6.08 -3.66 -16.25
N VAL A 389 6.58 -2.64 -15.55
CA VAL A 389 8.04 -2.47 -15.37
C VAL A 389 8.64 -3.58 -14.52
N SER A 390 7.88 -4.12 -13.56
CA SER A 390 8.29 -5.29 -12.78
C SER A 390 8.48 -6.52 -13.68
N ARG A 391 7.52 -6.85 -14.55
CA ARG A 391 7.65 -7.98 -15.49
C ARG A 391 8.82 -7.83 -16.47
N THR A 392 9.16 -6.61 -16.86
CA THR A 392 10.31 -6.38 -17.75
C THR A 392 11.64 -6.65 -17.06
N ASN A 393 11.78 -6.32 -15.77
CA ASN A 393 13.07 -6.35 -15.07
C ASN A 393 13.34 -7.66 -14.32
N TYR A 394 12.28 -8.40 -13.96
CA TYR A 394 12.34 -9.64 -13.18
C TYR A 394 11.69 -10.82 -13.93
N ARG A 395 12.04 -12.05 -13.53
CA ARG A 395 11.62 -13.29 -14.23
C ARG A 395 10.67 -14.17 -13.43
N SER A 396 10.44 -13.83 -12.16
CA SER A 396 9.60 -14.60 -11.24
C SER A 396 9.23 -13.74 -10.02
N TRP A 397 8.20 -14.18 -9.29
CA TRP A 397 7.80 -13.57 -8.02
C TRP A 397 8.92 -13.65 -6.97
N GLU A 398 9.65 -14.76 -6.91
CA GLU A 398 10.76 -14.98 -5.99
C GLU A 398 11.91 -14.02 -6.27
N GLU A 399 12.26 -13.82 -7.55
CA GLU A 399 13.30 -12.88 -7.93
C GLU A 399 12.91 -11.43 -7.61
N PHE A 400 11.66 -11.06 -7.92
CA PHE A 400 11.11 -9.75 -7.55
C PHE A 400 11.15 -9.55 -6.03
N SER A 401 10.75 -10.57 -5.27
CA SER A 401 10.76 -10.53 -3.81
C SER A 401 12.17 -10.33 -3.27
N ALA A 402 13.17 -11.09 -3.75
CA ALA A 402 14.54 -10.96 -3.29
C ALA A 402 15.11 -9.56 -3.54
N ALA A 403 14.82 -8.97 -4.69
CA ALA A 403 15.19 -7.61 -5.02
C ALA A 403 14.51 -6.57 -4.12
N TYR A 404 13.21 -6.74 -3.85
CA TYR A 404 12.46 -5.86 -2.95
C TYR A 404 13.03 -5.89 -1.53
N VAL A 405 13.26 -7.10 -1.00
CA VAL A 405 13.77 -7.27 0.37
C VAL A 405 15.18 -6.73 0.50
N LEU A 406 16.07 -6.96 -0.48
CA LEU A 406 17.41 -6.38 -0.46
C LEU A 406 17.34 -4.84 -0.45
N GLY A 407 16.56 -4.23 -1.34
CA GLY A 407 16.41 -2.78 -1.39
C GLY A 407 15.91 -2.18 -0.07
N ARG A 408 14.94 -2.84 0.57
CA ARG A 408 14.47 -2.47 1.91
C ARG A 408 15.55 -2.58 2.98
N CYS A 409 16.26 -3.70 3.04
CA CYS A 409 17.32 -3.94 4.02
C CYS A 409 18.48 -2.93 3.85
N LEU A 410 18.86 -2.61 2.61
CA LEU A 410 19.87 -1.58 2.35
C LEU A 410 19.43 -0.18 2.81
N HIS A 411 18.12 0.08 2.86
CA HIS A 411 17.55 1.35 3.28
C HIS A 411 17.38 1.47 4.79
N PHE A 412 17.01 0.40 5.51
CA PHE A 412 16.61 0.49 6.92
C PHE A 412 17.36 -0.43 7.91
N ASP A 413 17.88 -1.58 7.47
CA ASP A 413 18.22 -2.68 8.41
C ASP A 413 19.67 -2.63 8.92
N GLU A 414 20.58 -1.96 8.21
CA GLU A 414 22.00 -1.82 8.61
C GLU A 414 22.72 -3.15 8.98
N GLU A 415 22.25 -4.30 8.47
CA GLU A 415 22.77 -5.66 8.70
C GLU A 415 22.44 -6.25 10.07
N GLU A 416 21.44 -5.71 10.77
CA GLU A 416 20.94 -6.27 12.02
C GLU A 416 20.16 -7.57 11.81
N PHE A 417 19.59 -7.78 10.62
CA PHE A 417 18.66 -8.88 10.31
C PHE A 417 17.47 -8.91 11.30
N GLY A 418 17.05 -7.71 11.71
CA GLY A 418 16.00 -7.49 12.70
C GLY A 418 14.61 -7.54 12.08
N GLU A 419 13.66 -6.80 12.67
CA GLU A 419 12.27 -6.78 12.23
C GLU A 419 12.12 -6.37 10.75
N TRP A 420 12.98 -5.47 10.24
CA TRP A 420 12.94 -5.03 8.85
C TRP A 420 13.16 -6.15 7.84
N TYR A 421 14.01 -7.12 8.18
CA TYR A 421 14.25 -8.33 7.39
C TYR A 421 13.23 -9.42 7.70
N GLN A 422 13.00 -9.72 8.99
CA GLN A 422 12.16 -10.84 9.42
C GLN A 422 10.71 -10.69 8.98
N ASP A 423 10.15 -9.48 9.02
CA ASP A 423 8.80 -9.18 8.51
C ASP A 423 8.66 -9.54 7.03
N MET A 424 9.68 -9.19 6.24
CA MET A 424 9.66 -9.42 4.79
C MET A 424 9.95 -10.88 4.44
N LEU A 425 10.78 -11.56 5.21
CA LEU A 425 10.99 -13.00 5.06
C LEU A 425 9.68 -13.76 5.36
N ALA A 426 8.95 -13.37 6.40
CA ALA A 426 7.64 -13.95 6.70
C ALA A 426 6.63 -13.69 5.58
N ALA A 427 6.55 -12.44 5.09
CA ALA A 427 5.68 -12.09 3.97
C ALA A 427 6.05 -12.83 2.67
N HIS A 428 7.35 -12.97 2.37
CA HIS A 428 7.84 -13.75 1.24
C HIS A 428 7.38 -15.19 1.33
N ARG A 429 7.59 -15.86 2.48
CA ARG A 429 7.19 -17.25 2.69
C ARG A 429 5.70 -17.45 2.50
N LEU A 430 4.88 -16.57 3.08
CA LEU A 430 3.44 -16.63 2.89
C LEU A 430 3.07 -16.51 1.41
N LEU A 431 3.64 -15.51 0.73
CA LEU A 431 3.31 -15.27 -0.67
C LEU A 431 3.80 -16.41 -1.60
N THR A 432 4.88 -17.12 -1.27
CA THR A 432 5.37 -18.23 -2.10
C THR A 432 4.80 -19.60 -1.73
N THR A 433 4.09 -19.75 -0.61
CA THR A 433 3.64 -21.07 -0.12
C THR A 433 2.16 -21.17 0.22
N ASP A 434 1.49 -20.07 0.58
CA ASP A 434 0.08 -20.08 0.94
C ASP A 434 -0.79 -20.25 -0.33
N PRO A 435 -1.69 -21.26 -0.39
CA PRO A 435 -2.55 -21.52 -1.55
C PRO A 435 -3.46 -20.34 -1.94
N ALA A 436 -3.79 -19.44 -1.01
CA ALA A 436 -4.58 -18.24 -1.28
C ALA A 436 -3.73 -17.06 -1.81
N SER A 437 -2.41 -17.26 -1.95
CA SER A 437 -1.49 -16.21 -2.37
C SER A 437 -1.73 -15.73 -3.80
N PRO A 438 -1.67 -14.42 -4.06
CA PRO A 438 -1.65 -13.92 -5.43
C PRO A 438 -0.47 -14.44 -6.25
N TRP A 439 0.68 -14.75 -5.65
CA TRP A 439 1.85 -15.20 -6.41
C TRP A 439 1.74 -16.65 -6.89
N LEU A 440 0.86 -17.45 -6.28
CA LEU A 440 0.54 -18.80 -6.75
C LEU A 440 -0.65 -18.81 -7.72
N ASN A 441 -1.54 -17.82 -7.64
CA ASN A 441 -2.77 -17.75 -8.44
C ASN A 441 -2.70 -16.76 -9.61
N ILE A 442 -1.65 -15.94 -9.70
CA ILE A 442 -1.37 -15.02 -10.80
C ILE A 442 0.00 -15.40 -11.39
N PRO A 443 0.05 -15.85 -12.65
CA PRO A 443 1.32 -16.17 -13.27
C PRO A 443 2.16 -14.89 -13.42
N TRP A 444 3.48 -15.07 -13.35
CA TRP A 444 4.41 -13.97 -13.62
C TRP A 444 4.35 -13.49 -15.07
N ASN A 445 4.15 -14.42 -16.02
CA ASN A 445 4.12 -14.17 -17.46
C ASN A 445 2.70 -14.26 -18.03
#